data_AF-A0A6S6W5H3-F1
#
_entry.id   AF-A0A6S6W5H3-F1
#
_cell.length_a   1.000
_cell.length_b   1.000
_cell.length_c   1.000
_cell.angle_alpha   90.00
_cell.angle_beta   90.00
_cell.angle_gamma   90.00
#
_symmetry.space_group_name_H-M   'P 1'
#
loop_
_entity.id
_entity.type
_entity.pdbx_description
1 polymer ?
#
loop_
_entity_poly.entity_id
_entity_poly.type
_entity_poly.pdbx_seq_one_letter_code
_entity_poly.pdbx_strand_id
1 'polypeptide(L)'
;MERAIDRLPAPAHIREKKIIVTARSRTGTLSLFKALTILGYKTYHGAEVMRRGVPHLEIFEEALGAKYMGIGKPYSRPELDKWLADYDAIVEIPSVLLEEFVNAYPQAKILHLDRDVDKWSRRVKALGLPPDRFASFRLEEGFGWDQLCPFLGVPVPDVPYPSANTPERFDEMQAGFVKAALWKAKMLATTAIVIPGIAVGAWYCFKGR
;
A
#
# COMPACT_ATOMS: atom_id res chain seq x y z
N MET A 1 -17.87 -19.32 4.75
CA MET A 1 -17.75 -18.25 3.74
C MET A 1 -16.30 -18.25 3.26
N GLU A 2 -16.06 -18.16 1.96
CA GLU A 2 -14.71 -18.11 1.39
C GLU A 2 -13.98 -16.84 1.86
N ARG A 3 -12.71 -16.97 2.27
CA ARG A 3 -11.88 -15.83 2.72
C ARG A 3 -11.54 -14.91 1.55
N ALA A 4 -11.44 -13.61 1.79
CA ALA A 4 -11.01 -12.62 0.81
C ALA A 4 -9.63 -12.98 0.21
N ILE A 5 -8.70 -13.48 1.02
CA ILE A 5 -7.37 -13.90 0.55
C ILE A 5 -7.42 -15.12 -0.39
N ASP A 6 -8.42 -15.98 -0.25
CA ASP A 6 -8.54 -17.20 -1.06
C ASP A 6 -8.96 -16.84 -2.49
N ARG A 7 -9.69 -15.74 -2.69
CA ARG A 7 -10.10 -15.20 -4.00
C ARG A 7 -8.94 -14.66 -4.85
N LEU A 8 -7.80 -14.32 -4.25
CA LEU A 8 -6.62 -13.94 -5.03
C LEU A 8 -6.06 -15.16 -5.77
N PRO A 9 -5.56 -14.99 -7.01
CA PRO A 9 -4.83 -16.06 -7.68
C PRO A 9 -3.57 -16.43 -6.90
N ALA A 10 -3.06 -17.64 -7.13
CA ALA A 10 -1.74 -18.01 -6.63
C ALA A 10 -0.67 -17.10 -7.27
N PRO A 11 0.28 -16.55 -6.49
CA PRO A 11 1.28 -15.64 -7.02
C PRO A 11 2.29 -16.41 -7.89
N ALA A 12 2.58 -15.89 -9.09
CA ALA A 12 3.58 -16.49 -9.98
C ALA A 12 5.02 -16.38 -9.43
N HIS A 13 5.27 -15.37 -8.60
CA HIS A 13 6.51 -15.16 -7.89
C HIS A 13 6.23 -14.44 -6.57
N ILE A 14 7.06 -14.67 -5.55
CA ILE A 14 6.96 -13.98 -4.26
C ILE A 14 8.28 -13.24 -4.05
N ARG A 15 8.23 -11.91 -4.05
CA ARG A 15 9.39 -11.10 -3.67
C ARG A 15 9.72 -11.30 -2.20
N GLU A 16 11.01 -11.45 -1.92
CA GLU A 16 11.50 -11.43 -0.55
C GLU A 16 11.20 -10.08 0.11
N LYS A 17 10.64 -10.09 1.32
CA LYS A 17 10.40 -8.87 2.09
C LYS A 17 11.70 -8.42 2.72
N LYS A 18 12.21 -7.28 2.26
CA LYS A 18 13.47 -6.68 2.69
C LYS A 18 13.25 -5.61 3.74
N ILE A 19 12.17 -4.84 3.62
CA ILE A 19 11.89 -3.69 4.48
C ILE A 19 10.45 -3.75 5.00
N ILE A 20 10.31 -3.65 6.31
CA ILE A 20 9.04 -3.52 7.00
C ILE A 20 9.04 -2.14 7.66
N VAL A 21 8.11 -1.29 7.25
CA VAL A 21 7.96 0.03 7.84
C VAL A 21 6.74 0.02 8.76
N THR A 22 7.02 0.21 10.03
CA THR A 22 6.06 0.52 11.06
C THR A 22 5.96 2.05 11.11
N ALA A 23 4.79 2.60 10.80
CA ALA A 23 4.52 4.03 10.86
C ALA A 23 3.00 4.26 10.93
N ARG A 24 2.57 5.36 11.55
CA ARG A 24 1.17 5.80 11.50
C ARG A 24 0.93 6.62 10.24
N SER A 25 -0.33 6.66 9.79
CA SER A 25 -0.66 7.58 8.71
C SER A 25 -0.31 9.01 9.13
N ARG A 26 0.12 9.83 8.17
CA ARG A 26 0.61 11.20 8.36
C ARG A 26 1.98 11.34 9.05
N THR A 27 2.69 10.26 9.38
CA THR A 27 4.09 10.31 9.85
C THR A 27 5.11 10.14 8.72
N GLY A 28 4.93 10.87 7.61
CA GLY A 28 5.88 10.88 6.49
C GLY A 28 5.89 9.61 5.63
N THR A 29 4.90 8.74 5.79
CA THR A 29 4.78 7.44 5.10
C THR A 29 4.78 7.54 3.59
N LEU A 30 4.10 8.55 3.02
CA LEU A 30 4.09 8.80 1.58
C LEU A 30 5.46 9.26 1.05
N SER A 31 6.19 10.05 1.84
CA SER A 31 7.57 10.45 1.52
C SER A 31 8.49 9.25 1.51
N LEU A 32 8.44 8.43 2.56
CA LEU A 32 9.24 7.20 2.62
C LEU A 32 8.86 6.19 1.52
N PHE A 33 7.58 6.04 1.19
CA PHE A 33 7.13 5.25 0.05
C PHE A 33 7.83 5.67 -1.25
N LYS A 34 7.88 6.98 -1.53
CA LYS A 34 8.60 7.51 -2.70
C LYS A 34 10.10 7.31 -2.57
N ALA A 35 10.67 7.49 -1.39
CA ALA A 35 12.10 7.32 -1.15
C ALA A 35 12.54 5.88 -1.42
N LEU A 36 11.81 4.90 -0.90
CA LEU A 36 12.06 3.48 -1.16
C LEU A 36 11.87 3.12 -2.65
N THR A 37 10.91 3.75 -3.33
CA THR A 37 10.75 3.59 -4.78
C THR A 37 11.96 4.14 -5.55
N ILE A 38 12.49 5.31 -5.16
CA ILE A 38 13.71 5.90 -5.74
C ILE A 38 14.91 4.96 -5.54
N LEU A 39 15.00 4.31 -4.37
CA LEU A 39 16.03 3.32 -4.06
C LEU A 39 15.83 1.97 -4.77
N GLY A 40 14.79 1.82 -5.61
CA GLY A 40 14.56 0.65 -6.44
C GLY A 40 13.70 -0.45 -5.81
N TYR A 41 13.14 -0.23 -4.61
CA TYR A 41 12.22 -1.18 -3.98
C TYR A 41 10.83 -1.14 -4.64
N LYS A 42 10.17 -2.29 -4.70
CA LYS A 42 8.73 -2.36 -4.97
C LYS A 42 7.98 -2.21 -3.65
N THR A 43 7.55 -0.98 -3.39
CA THR A 43 6.98 -0.60 -2.10
C THR A 43 5.46 -0.70 -2.10
N TYR A 44 4.90 -1.32 -1.07
CA TYR A 44 3.47 -1.29 -0.76
C TYR A 44 3.17 -0.16 0.21
N HIS A 45 2.12 0.61 -0.05
CA HIS A 45 1.62 1.71 0.77
C HIS A 45 0.10 1.83 0.56
N GLY A 46 -0.64 2.58 1.39
CA GLY A 46 -2.06 2.85 1.14
C GLY A 46 -2.38 3.43 -0.25
N ALA A 47 -1.39 4.02 -0.93
CA ALA A 47 -1.51 4.47 -2.32
C ALA A 47 -1.73 3.31 -3.31
N GLU A 48 -1.20 2.12 -3.04
CA GLU A 48 -1.43 0.94 -3.90
C GLU A 48 -2.85 0.41 -3.76
N VAL A 49 -3.52 0.63 -2.63
CA VAL A 49 -4.95 0.31 -2.48
C VAL A 49 -5.77 1.13 -3.47
N MET A 50 -5.48 2.43 -3.61
CA MET A 50 -6.13 3.30 -4.58
C MET A 50 -5.88 2.85 -6.03
N ARG A 51 -4.70 2.26 -6.30
CA ARG A 51 -4.30 1.82 -7.64
C ARG A 51 -4.84 0.43 -8.00
N ARG A 52 -4.83 -0.51 -7.06
CA ARG A 52 -5.18 -1.94 -7.28
C ARG A 52 -6.60 -2.30 -6.82
N GLY A 53 -7.25 -1.41 -6.08
CA GLY A 53 -8.68 -1.47 -5.80
C GLY A 53 -9.08 -2.26 -4.55
N VAL A 54 -10.38 -2.54 -4.48
CA VAL A 54 -11.11 -3.08 -3.33
C VAL A 54 -10.56 -4.40 -2.74
N PRO A 55 -10.00 -5.36 -3.53
CA PRO A 55 -9.50 -6.61 -2.96
C PRO A 55 -8.45 -6.41 -1.85
N HIS A 56 -7.60 -5.38 -1.95
CA HIS A 56 -6.62 -5.08 -0.91
C HIS A 56 -7.27 -4.58 0.40
N LEU A 57 -8.42 -3.89 0.32
CA LEU A 57 -9.18 -3.46 1.49
C LEU A 57 -9.89 -4.64 2.16
N GLU A 58 -10.53 -5.52 1.38
CA GLU A 58 -11.22 -6.70 1.92
C GLU A 58 -10.25 -7.63 2.66
N ILE A 59 -9.06 -7.88 2.10
CA ILE A 59 -8.01 -8.68 2.73
C ILE A 59 -7.49 -8.01 3.99
N PHE A 60 -7.35 -6.68 3.99
CA PHE A 60 -6.93 -5.94 5.17
C PHE A 60 -7.98 -6.04 6.30
N GLU A 61 -9.25 -5.83 5.99
CA GLU A 61 -10.36 -5.97 6.95
C GLU A 61 -10.44 -7.40 7.50
N GLU A 62 -10.28 -8.41 6.65
CA GLU A 62 -10.23 -9.81 7.07
C GLU A 62 -9.06 -10.07 8.04
N ALA A 63 -7.86 -9.58 7.72
CA ALA A 63 -6.68 -9.75 8.58
C ALA A 63 -6.86 -9.04 9.95
N LEU A 64 -7.49 -7.86 9.97
CA LEU A 64 -7.82 -7.17 11.21
C LEU A 64 -8.89 -7.91 12.02
N GLY A 65 -9.92 -8.44 11.37
CA GLY A 65 -10.96 -9.25 12.01
C GLY A 65 -10.37 -10.51 12.66
N ALA A 66 -9.47 -11.20 11.96
CA ALA A 66 -8.78 -12.36 12.49
C ALA A 66 -7.91 -12.02 13.72
N LYS A 67 -7.17 -10.91 13.67
CA LYS A 67 -6.26 -10.52 14.75
C LYS A 67 -6.98 -9.98 15.98
N TYR A 68 -7.90 -9.04 15.78
CA TYR A 68 -8.45 -8.23 16.87
C TYR A 68 -9.83 -8.69 17.34
N MET A 69 -10.55 -9.41 16.49
CA MET A 69 -11.93 -9.83 16.77
C MET A 69 -12.09 -11.35 16.88
N GLY A 70 -11.00 -12.11 16.69
CA GLY A 70 -11.03 -13.58 16.68
C GLY A 70 -11.85 -14.17 15.53
N ILE A 71 -12.08 -13.41 14.46
CA ILE A 71 -12.89 -13.83 13.32
C ILE A 71 -11.98 -14.50 12.30
N GLY A 72 -11.99 -15.83 12.27
CA GLY A 72 -11.19 -16.61 11.34
C GLY A 72 -9.76 -16.85 11.86
N LYS A 73 -8.84 -17.16 10.93
CA LYS A 73 -7.47 -17.56 11.26
C LYS A 73 -6.53 -16.35 11.18
N PRO A 74 -5.71 -16.09 12.22
CA PRO A 74 -4.67 -15.07 12.16
C PRO A 74 -3.74 -15.27 10.96
N TYR A 75 -3.37 -14.16 10.32
CA TYR A 75 -2.52 -14.21 9.15
C TYR A 75 -1.12 -14.67 9.51
N SER A 76 -0.53 -15.45 8.63
CA SER A 76 0.84 -15.93 8.72
C SER A 76 1.55 -15.72 7.38
N ARG A 77 2.79 -16.20 7.27
CA ARG A 77 3.61 -15.99 6.08
C ARG A 77 2.90 -16.36 4.76
N PRO A 78 2.18 -17.50 4.62
CA PRO A 78 1.49 -17.83 3.38
C PRO A 78 0.44 -16.78 2.95
N GLU A 79 -0.36 -16.27 3.88
CA GLU A 79 -1.36 -15.25 3.59
C GLU A 79 -0.69 -13.91 3.21
N LEU A 80 0.37 -13.52 3.94
CA LEU A 80 1.14 -12.31 3.66
C LEU A 80 1.89 -12.38 2.31
N ASP A 81 2.48 -13.53 2.00
CA ASP A 81 3.18 -13.77 0.73
C ASP A 81 2.21 -13.75 -0.45
N LYS A 82 1.00 -14.28 -0.28
CA LYS A 82 -0.06 -14.22 -1.31
C LYS A 82 -0.56 -12.79 -1.52
N TRP A 83 -0.81 -12.06 -0.43
CA TRP A 83 -1.34 -10.69 -0.49
C TRP A 83 -0.32 -9.69 -1.07
N LEU A 84 0.95 -9.82 -0.68
CA LEU A 84 1.99 -8.82 -0.92
C LEU A 84 3.09 -9.36 -1.85
N ALA A 85 2.78 -10.37 -2.65
CA ALA A 85 3.72 -11.10 -3.51
C ALA A 85 4.65 -10.17 -4.33
N ASP A 86 4.10 -9.12 -4.93
CA ASP A 86 4.79 -8.19 -5.83
C ASP A 86 5.70 -7.16 -5.12
N TYR A 87 5.73 -7.13 -3.78
CA TYR A 87 6.37 -6.06 -3.01
C TYR A 87 7.49 -6.60 -2.12
N ASP A 88 8.58 -5.85 -2.02
CA ASP A 88 9.74 -6.15 -1.16
C ASP A 88 9.92 -5.13 -0.03
N ALA A 89 9.15 -4.04 -0.02
CA ALA A 89 9.07 -3.10 1.09
C ALA A 89 7.60 -2.80 1.44
N ILE A 90 7.19 -2.93 2.71
CA ILE A 90 5.78 -2.77 3.11
C ILE A 90 5.65 -1.64 4.12
N VAL A 91 4.79 -0.65 3.84
CA VAL A 91 4.59 0.55 4.65
C VAL A 91 3.17 0.60 5.23
N GLU A 92 3.05 1.08 6.47
CA GLU A 92 1.82 1.29 7.26
C GLU A 92 1.14 0.03 7.79
N ILE A 93 0.78 -0.94 6.92
CA ILE A 93 0.06 -2.15 7.34
C ILE A 93 0.78 -2.94 8.45
N PRO A 94 2.12 -3.07 8.44
CA PRO A 94 2.83 -3.76 9.53
C PRO A 94 2.64 -3.11 10.90
N SER A 95 2.21 -1.85 11.01
CA SER A 95 1.95 -1.20 12.30
C SER A 95 0.82 -1.86 13.10
N VAL A 96 -0.15 -2.46 12.41
CA VAL A 96 -1.29 -3.17 13.01
C VAL A 96 -1.11 -4.69 12.98
N LEU A 97 -0.35 -5.22 12.02
CA LEU A 97 0.00 -6.64 11.91
C LEU A 97 1.45 -6.94 12.35
N LEU A 98 1.96 -6.21 13.34
CA LEU A 98 3.39 -6.19 13.68
C LEU A 98 3.98 -7.57 13.94
N GLU A 99 3.34 -8.37 14.80
CA GLU A 99 3.82 -9.70 15.17
C GLU A 99 3.82 -10.65 13.97
N GLU A 100 2.78 -10.61 13.14
CA GLU A 100 2.65 -11.42 11.95
C GLU A 100 3.78 -11.12 10.95
N PHE A 101 4.08 -9.84 10.73
CA PHE A 101 5.17 -9.42 9.85
C PHE A 101 6.57 -9.74 10.41
N VAL A 102 6.80 -9.46 11.70
CA VAL A 102 8.10 -9.69 12.35
C VAL A 102 8.44 -11.18 12.41
N ASN A 103 7.42 -12.03 12.67
CA ASN A 103 7.57 -13.48 12.71
C ASN A 103 7.68 -14.08 11.31
N ALA A 104 6.92 -13.59 10.34
CA ALA A 104 6.97 -14.10 8.97
C ALA A 104 8.29 -13.76 8.25
N TYR A 105 8.90 -12.62 8.56
CA TYR A 105 10.07 -12.09 7.85
C TYR A 105 11.19 -11.71 8.83
N PRO A 106 11.84 -12.70 9.47
CA PRO A 106 12.88 -12.46 10.47
C PRO A 106 14.12 -11.73 9.91
N GLN A 107 14.38 -11.87 8.61
CA GLN A 107 15.51 -11.22 7.92
C GLN A 107 15.24 -9.78 7.48
N ALA A 108 13.99 -9.32 7.50
CA ALA A 108 13.65 -7.98 7.02
C ALA A 108 14.14 -6.91 8.01
N LYS A 109 14.68 -5.81 7.47
CA LYS A 109 14.94 -4.58 8.23
C LYS A 109 13.63 -3.93 8.61
N ILE A 110 13.56 -3.41 9.83
CA ILE A 110 12.38 -2.78 10.40
C ILE A 110 12.68 -1.30 10.64
N LEU A 111 11.94 -0.46 9.92
CA LEU A 111 11.96 0.98 10.07
C LEU A 111 10.75 1.43 10.89
N HIS A 112 10.98 2.33 11.83
CA HIS A 112 9.94 2.94 12.63
C HIS A 112 9.95 4.46 12.48
N LEU A 113 8.84 5.03 12.02
CA LEU A 113 8.70 6.48 11.85
C LEU A 113 7.53 6.98 12.67
N ASP A 114 7.82 7.96 13.51
CA ASP A 114 6.83 8.59 14.37
C ASP A 114 6.99 10.11 14.43
N ARG A 115 5.94 10.79 14.87
CA ARG A 115 5.91 12.24 15.13
C ARG A 115 5.70 12.58 16.61
N ASP A 116 5.29 11.61 17.43
CA ASP A 116 5.16 11.79 18.89
C ASP A 116 5.48 10.47 19.61
N VAL A 117 6.14 10.54 20.76
CA VAL A 117 6.70 9.34 21.42
C VAL A 117 5.62 8.64 22.25
N ASP A 118 4.72 7.94 21.57
CA ASP A 118 3.60 7.26 22.19
C ASP A 118 3.87 5.79 22.57
N LYS A 119 2.91 5.19 23.28
CA LYS A 119 2.79 3.76 23.64
C LYS A 119 3.17 2.79 22.52
N TRP A 120 2.99 3.18 21.26
CA TRP A 120 3.30 2.34 20.10
C TRP A 120 4.80 2.21 19.82
N SER A 121 5.60 3.26 19.99
CA SER A 121 7.08 3.15 19.92
C SER A 121 7.61 2.18 20.97
N ARG A 122 7.02 2.19 22.18
CA ARG A 122 7.33 1.20 23.22
C ARG A 122 7.03 -0.23 22.77
N ARG A 123 5.92 -0.47 22.07
CA ARG A 123 5.58 -1.81 21.57
C ARG A 123 6.60 -2.33 20.55
N VAL A 124 7.03 -1.48 19.61
CA VAL A 124 8.03 -1.88 18.61
C VAL A 124 9.40 -2.10 19.27
N LYS A 125 9.81 -1.23 20.19
CA LYS A 125 11.05 -1.40 20.97
C LYS A 125 11.03 -2.62 21.87
N ALA A 126 9.87 -2.97 22.43
CA ALA A 126 9.70 -4.15 23.29
C ALA A 126 9.91 -5.48 22.55
N LEU A 127 9.99 -5.48 21.21
CA LEU A 127 10.36 -6.66 20.43
C LEU A 127 11.84 -7.08 20.62
N GLY A 128 12.69 -6.22 21.18
CA GLY A 128 14.09 -6.56 21.47
C GLY A 128 14.93 -6.85 20.22
N LEU A 129 14.63 -6.17 19.10
CA LEU A 129 15.31 -6.38 17.82
C LEU A 129 16.74 -5.82 17.84
N PRO A 130 17.70 -6.48 17.17
CA PRO A 130 19.08 -6.01 17.12
C PRO A 130 19.20 -4.72 16.29
N PRO A 131 20.20 -3.88 16.56
CA PRO A 131 20.30 -2.52 16.00
C PRO A 131 20.56 -2.48 14.48
N ASP A 132 21.12 -3.55 13.91
CA ASP A 132 21.30 -3.73 12.47
C ASP A 132 19.99 -4.09 11.75
N ARG A 133 19.01 -4.63 12.49
CA ARG A 133 17.67 -4.96 12.00
C ARG A 133 16.66 -3.84 12.25
N PHE A 134 16.83 -3.02 13.28
CA PHE A 134 15.81 -2.05 13.69
C PHE A 134 16.34 -0.62 13.83
N ALA A 135 15.65 0.32 13.21
CA ALA A 135 15.89 1.76 13.42
C ALA A 135 14.58 2.52 13.62
N SER A 136 14.63 3.51 14.52
CA SER A 136 13.51 4.39 14.87
C SER A 136 13.90 5.84 14.68
N PHE A 137 13.05 6.59 13.99
CA PHE A 137 13.28 7.99 13.66
C PHE A 137 12.08 8.83 14.08
N ARG A 138 12.35 9.98 14.72
CA ARG A 138 11.35 11.02 14.95
C ARG A 138 11.48 12.05 13.86
N LEU A 139 10.39 12.36 13.19
CA LEU A 139 10.44 13.28 12.05
C LEU A 139 10.77 14.72 12.45
N GLU A 140 10.48 15.11 13.69
CA GLU A 140 10.79 16.41 14.27
C GLU A 140 12.30 16.62 14.41
N GLU A 141 13.06 15.53 14.59
CA GLU A 141 14.53 15.54 14.69
C GLU A 141 15.19 15.51 13.30
N GLY A 142 14.39 15.47 12.24
CA GLY A 142 14.83 15.33 10.86
C GLY A 142 14.85 13.88 10.39
N PHE A 143 14.50 13.68 9.12
CA PHE A 143 14.59 12.38 8.46
C PHE A 143 14.78 12.56 6.94
N GLY A 144 15.78 11.89 6.40
CA GLY A 144 16.21 12.01 5.01
C GLY A 144 17.15 10.88 4.59
N TRP A 145 17.91 11.12 3.51
CA TRP A 145 18.83 10.12 2.97
C TRP A 145 19.97 9.77 3.91
N ASP A 146 20.45 10.75 4.68
CA ASP A 146 21.55 10.64 5.64
C ASP A 146 21.24 9.66 6.78
N GLN A 147 19.98 9.52 7.19
CA GLN A 147 19.59 8.47 8.14
C GLN A 147 19.18 7.18 7.44
N LEU A 148 18.42 7.26 6.34
CA LEU A 148 17.82 6.10 5.69
C LEU A 148 18.87 5.20 5.00
N CYS A 149 19.74 5.79 4.17
CA CYS A 149 20.66 5.02 3.33
C CYS A 149 21.70 4.23 4.14
N PRO A 150 22.36 4.80 5.16
CA PRO A 150 23.29 4.04 6.01
C PRO A 150 22.62 2.87 6.72
N PHE A 151 21.43 3.06 7.27
CA PHE A 151 20.69 1.98 7.91
C PHE A 151 20.33 0.87 6.91
N LEU A 152 19.93 1.22 5.69
CA LEU A 152 19.62 0.23 4.66
C LEU A 152 20.87 -0.43 4.07
N GLY A 153 22.04 0.20 4.17
CA GLY A 153 23.29 -0.27 3.57
C GLY A 153 23.35 -0.02 2.06
N VAL A 154 22.74 1.07 1.60
CA VAL A 154 22.65 1.46 0.18
C VAL A 154 23.26 2.85 -0.04
N PRO A 155 23.75 3.18 -1.24
CA PRO A 155 24.27 4.53 -1.53
C PRO A 155 23.18 5.60 -1.44
N VAL A 156 23.57 6.82 -1.10
CA VAL A 156 22.70 8.01 -1.15
C VAL A 156 22.48 8.40 -2.61
N PRO A 157 21.23 8.55 -3.09
CA PRO A 157 20.96 8.95 -4.46
C PRO A 157 21.17 10.45 -4.66
N ASP A 158 21.55 10.86 -5.88
CA ASP A 158 21.75 12.27 -6.27
C ASP A 158 20.43 12.98 -6.61
N VAL A 159 19.44 12.86 -5.73
CA VAL A 159 18.15 13.55 -5.82
C VAL A 159 17.71 14.01 -4.43
N PRO A 160 16.95 15.12 -4.31
CA PRO A 160 16.43 15.55 -3.02
C PRO A 160 15.53 14.49 -2.38
N TYR A 161 15.56 14.39 -1.03
CA TYR A 161 14.65 13.50 -0.32
C TYR A 161 13.20 13.94 -0.57
N PRO A 162 12.28 13.02 -0.90
CA PRO A 162 10.94 13.40 -1.34
C PRO A 162 10.11 14.05 -0.22
N SER A 163 9.60 15.25 -0.46
CA SER A 163 8.49 15.85 0.31
C SER A 163 7.17 15.59 -0.40
N ALA A 164 6.49 14.50 -0.04
CA ALA A 164 5.42 13.94 -0.88
C ALA A 164 4.01 14.36 -0.46
N ASN A 165 3.82 14.77 0.78
CA ASN A 165 2.52 15.01 1.39
C ASN A 165 2.23 16.51 1.53
N THR A 166 2.13 17.20 0.40
CA THR A 166 1.65 18.59 0.35
C THR A 166 0.15 18.59 -0.02
N PRO A 167 -0.65 19.55 0.47
CA PRO A 167 -2.08 19.64 0.15
C PRO A 167 -2.34 19.62 -1.36
N GLU A 168 -1.53 20.32 -2.14
CA GLU A 168 -1.67 20.45 -3.60
C GLU A 168 -1.55 19.08 -4.29
N ARG A 169 -0.64 18.22 -3.82
CA ARG A 169 -0.47 16.86 -4.36
C ARG A 169 -1.60 15.91 -3.98
N PHE A 170 -2.25 16.13 -2.85
CA PHE A 170 -3.43 15.37 -2.46
C PHE A 170 -4.63 15.73 -3.34
N ASP A 171 -4.83 17.02 -3.58
CA ASP A 171 -5.88 17.55 -4.46
C ASP A 171 -5.68 17.08 -5.92
N GLU A 172 -4.45 17.08 -6.43
CA GLU A 172 -4.13 16.53 -7.76
C GLU A 172 -4.48 15.03 -7.87
N MET A 173 -4.16 14.24 -6.85
CA MET A 173 -4.46 12.82 -6.83
C MET A 173 -5.97 12.58 -6.84
N GLN A 174 -6.73 13.29 -6.00
CA GLN A 174 -8.20 13.20 -5.98
C GLN A 174 -8.82 13.66 -7.30
N ALA A 175 -8.35 14.76 -7.87
CA ALA A 175 -8.84 15.28 -9.15
C ALA A 175 -8.64 14.28 -10.29
N GLY A 176 -7.51 13.57 -10.32
CA GLY A 176 -7.24 12.50 -11.28
C GLY A 176 -8.27 11.37 -11.20
N PHE A 177 -8.61 10.92 -10.00
CA PHE A 177 -9.63 9.88 -9.78
C PHE A 177 -11.03 10.35 -10.17
N VAL A 178 -11.43 11.55 -9.75
CA VAL A 178 -12.73 12.14 -10.10
C VAL A 178 -12.85 12.29 -11.62
N LYS A 179 -11.82 12.80 -12.29
CA LYS A 179 -11.79 12.95 -13.74
C LYS A 179 -11.88 11.61 -14.47
N ALA A 180 -11.17 10.58 -13.99
CA ALA A 180 -11.25 9.23 -14.55
C ALA A 180 -12.64 8.59 -14.35
N ALA A 181 -13.26 8.77 -13.17
CA ALA A 181 -14.60 8.30 -12.89
C ALA A 181 -15.65 8.99 -13.77
N LEU A 182 -15.58 10.33 -13.89
CA LEU A 182 -16.44 11.12 -14.76
C LEU A 182 -16.26 10.73 -16.24
N TRP A 183 -15.04 10.49 -16.68
CA TRP A 183 -14.78 10.03 -18.05
C TRP A 183 -15.39 8.65 -18.32
N LYS A 184 -15.22 7.69 -17.39
CA LYS A 184 -15.88 6.37 -17.50
C LYS A 184 -17.41 6.48 -17.54
N ALA A 185 -17.99 7.30 -16.67
CA ALA A 185 -19.42 7.55 -16.64
C ALA A 185 -19.91 8.19 -17.95
N LYS A 186 -19.18 9.19 -18.48
CA LYS A 186 -19.48 9.83 -19.76
C LYS A 186 -19.41 8.82 -20.91
N MET A 187 -18.37 7.97 -20.96
CA MET A 187 -18.23 6.95 -21.99
C MET A 187 -19.42 5.98 -21.97
N LEU A 188 -19.78 5.45 -20.78
CA LEU A 188 -20.94 4.57 -20.60
C LEU A 188 -22.27 5.21 -21.05
N ALA A 189 -22.51 6.46 -20.66
CA ALA A 189 -23.72 7.19 -21.06
C ALA A 189 -23.77 7.41 -22.58
N THR A 190 -22.63 7.69 -23.20
CA THR A 190 -22.55 7.91 -24.66
C THR A 190 -22.83 6.62 -25.42
N THR A 191 -22.26 5.49 -25.02
CA THR A 191 -22.59 4.18 -25.64
C THR A 191 -24.06 3.79 -25.42
N ALA A 192 -24.61 4.03 -24.24
CA ALA A 192 -26.00 3.75 -23.93
C ALA A 192 -27.00 4.57 -24.76
N ILE A 193 -26.60 5.70 -25.33
CA ILE A 193 -27.44 6.51 -26.22
C ILE A 193 -27.21 6.14 -27.69
N VAL A 194 -25.95 6.00 -28.10
CA VAL A 194 -25.57 5.78 -29.50
C VAL A 194 -25.99 4.39 -30.00
N ILE A 195 -25.79 3.33 -29.20
CA ILE A 195 -26.11 1.96 -29.62
C ILE A 195 -27.62 1.78 -29.86
N PRO A 196 -28.52 2.17 -28.92
CA PRO A 196 -29.95 2.13 -29.19
C PRO A 196 -30.38 3.04 -30.34
N GLY A 197 -29.77 4.23 -30.48
CA GLY A 197 -30.06 5.14 -31.59
C GLY A 197 -29.75 4.53 -32.95
N ILE A 198 -28.60 3.85 -33.09
CA ILE A 198 -28.23 3.11 -34.31
C ILE A 198 -29.19 1.94 -34.54
N ALA A 199 -29.54 1.19 -33.49
CA ALA A 199 -30.48 0.07 -33.59
C ALA A 199 -31.88 0.51 -34.05
N VAL A 200 -32.41 1.60 -33.50
CA VAL A 200 -33.69 2.20 -33.90
C VAL A 200 -33.63 2.74 -35.32
N GLY A 201 -32.55 3.43 -35.68
CA GLY A 201 -32.34 3.93 -37.04
C GLY A 201 -32.26 2.81 -38.07
N ALA A 202 -31.49 1.75 -37.77
CA ALA A 202 -31.43 0.56 -38.61
C ALA A 202 -32.80 -0.11 -38.74
N TRP A 203 -33.54 -0.29 -37.63
CA TRP A 203 -34.88 -0.85 -37.66
C TRP A 203 -35.83 -0.06 -38.57
N TYR A 204 -35.81 1.28 -38.50
CA TYR A 204 -36.61 2.13 -39.39
C TYR A 204 -36.22 1.96 -40.86
N CYS A 205 -34.91 1.90 -41.17
CA CYS A 205 -34.42 1.70 -42.53
C CYS A 205 -34.75 0.31 -43.11
N PHE A 206 -34.82 -0.73 -42.28
CA PHE A 206 -35.11 -2.10 -42.71
C PHE A 206 -36.60 -2.47 -42.68
N LYS A 207 -37.43 -1.77 -41.88
CA LYS A 207 -38.88 -1.99 -41.84
C LYS A 207 -39.64 -1.34 -43.01
N GLY A 208 -39.03 -0.33 -43.65
CA GLY A 208 -39.58 0.37 -44.82
C GLY A 208 -39.24 -0.24 -46.18
N ARG A 209 -38.57 -1.40 -46.20
CA ARG A 209 -38.32 -2.24 -47.38
C ARG A 209 -39.15 -3.50 -47.31
#